data_AF-A0A0E2YXH7-F1
#
_entry.id   AF-A0A0E2YXH7-F1
#
_cell.length_a   1.000
_cell.length_b   1.000
_cell.length_c   1.000
_cell.angle_alpha   90.00
_cell.angle_beta   90.00
_cell.angle_gamma   90.00
#
_symmetry.space_group_name_H-M   'P 1'
#
loop_
_entity.id
_entity.type
_entity.pdbx_description
1 polymer ?
#
loop_
_entity_poly.entity_id
_entity_poly.type
_entity_poly.pdbx_seq_one_letter_code
_entity_poly.pdbx_strand_id
1 'polypeptide(L)'
;MHLPKTGVYAVRQGPLLAKNISTQLVGHKHLQPYKPQRHFLSLLTTGGRHAVASRGALFTHGKWVWLWKNYIDRSFMASFNLK
;
A
#
# COMPACT_ATOMS: atom_id res chain seq x y z
N MET A 1 -8.03 4.51 -16.77
CA MET A 1 -8.23 4.89 -15.35
C MET A 1 -6.98 5.59 -14.85
N HIS A 2 -7.06 6.87 -14.52
CA HIS A 2 -5.95 7.58 -13.86
C HIS A 2 -5.97 7.20 -12.38
N LEU A 3 -5.07 6.31 -11.96
CA LEU A 3 -4.92 5.95 -10.55
C LEU A 3 -4.10 7.03 -9.82
N PRO A 4 -4.50 7.44 -8.61
CA PRO A 4 -3.66 8.29 -7.77
C PRO A 4 -2.27 7.67 -7.61
N LYS A 5 -1.21 8.48 -7.72
CA LYS A 5 0.17 8.01 -7.50
C LYS A 5 0.41 7.79 -6.00
N THR A 6 -0.07 6.65 -5.47
CA THR A 6 0.12 6.25 -4.07
C THR A 6 0.88 4.92 -3.98
N GLY A 7 1.72 4.81 -2.94
CA GLY A 7 2.50 3.60 -2.68
C GLY A 7 1.64 2.35 -2.48
N VAL A 8 0.39 2.50 -2.01
CA VAL A 8 -0.52 1.36 -1.80
C VAL A 8 -0.84 0.63 -3.10
N TYR A 9 -1.00 1.35 -4.21
CA TYR A 9 -1.22 0.71 -5.51
C TYR A 9 0.05 0.03 -6.01
N ALA A 10 1.20 0.70 -5.91
CA ALA A 10 2.49 0.15 -6.34
C ALA A 10 2.81 -1.18 -5.63
N VAL A 11 2.71 -1.21 -4.30
CA VAL A 11 2.98 -2.41 -3.48
C VAL A 11 2.03 -3.56 -3.84
N ARG A 12 0.76 -3.26 -4.11
CA ARG A 12 -0.24 -4.29 -4.44
C ARG A 12 -0.16 -4.76 -5.88
N GLN A 13 0.32 -3.93 -6.80
CA GLN A 13 0.52 -4.30 -8.20
C GLN A 13 1.70 -5.24 -8.37
N GLY A 14 2.75 -5.10 -7.55
CA GLY A 14 3.99 -5.89 -7.66
C GLY A 14 3.78 -7.40 -7.79
N PRO A 15 3.12 -8.08 -6.82
CA PRO A 15 2.94 -9.54 -6.88
C PRO A 15 2.12 -10.02 -8.07
N LEU A 16 1.08 -9.27 -8.46
CA LEU A 16 0.24 -9.60 -9.61
C LEU A 16 1.03 -9.45 -10.92
N LEU A 17 1.83 -8.39 -11.02
CA LEU A 17 2.70 -8.16 -12.17
C LEU A 17 3.74 -9.28 -12.29
N ALA A 18 4.41 -9.63 -11.20
CA ALA A 18 5.38 -10.73 -11.17
C ALA A 18 4.74 -12.04 -11.63
N LYS A 19 3.54 -12.37 -11.13
CA LYS A 19 2.80 -13.56 -11.57
C LYS A 19 2.49 -13.52 -13.06
N ASN A 20 1.97 -12.41 -13.56
CA ASN A 20 1.60 -12.26 -14.97
C ASN A 20 2.82 -12.42 -15.88
N ILE A 21 3.96 -11.83 -15.51
CA ILE A 21 5.23 -11.99 -16.23
C ILE A 21 5.62 -13.47 -16.27
N SER A 22 5.66 -14.14 -15.12
CA SER A 22 6.01 -15.57 -15.04
C SER A 22 5.06 -16.45 -15.88
N THR A 23 3.75 -16.20 -15.82
CA THR A 23 2.77 -16.97 -16.61
C THR A 23 2.91 -16.74 -18.11
N GLN A 24 3.26 -15.52 -18.51
CA GLN A 24 3.46 -15.18 -19.92
C GLN A 24 4.72 -15.86 -20.47
N LEU A 25 5.79 -15.94 -19.66
CA LEU A 25 7.04 -16.61 -20.04
C LEU A 25 6.85 -18.12 -20.28
N VAL A 26 5.91 -18.76 -19.60
CA VAL A 26 5.57 -20.19 -19.82
C VAL A 26 4.48 -20.40 -20.88
N GLY A 27 4.12 -19.37 -21.64
CA GLY A 27 3.24 -19.47 -22.81
C GLY A 27 1.73 -19.31 -22.52
N HIS A 28 1.32 -18.96 -21.30
CA HIS A 28 -0.08 -18.68 -21.03
C HIS A 28 -0.49 -17.30 -21.59
N LYS A 29 -1.60 -17.27 -22.33
CA LYS A 29 -2.15 -16.04 -22.94
C LYS A 29 -3.07 -15.24 -21.99
N HIS A 30 -3.58 -15.87 -20.94
CA HIS A 30 -4.53 -15.23 -20.03
C HIS A 30 -3.80 -14.57 -18.84
N LEU A 31 -3.71 -13.24 -18.88
CA LEU A 31 -3.18 -12.44 -17.77
C LEU A 31 -4.29 -12.07 -16.79
N GLN A 32 -3.94 -11.98 -15.51
CA GLN A 32 -4.88 -11.55 -14.47
C GLN A 32 -4.93 -10.02 -14.41
N PRO A 33 -6.11 -9.38 -14.59
CA PRO A 33 -6.21 -7.93 -14.54
C PRO A 33 -6.08 -7.41 -13.11
N TYR A 34 -5.36 -6.30 -12.94
CA TYR A 34 -5.29 -5.61 -11.66
C TYR A 34 -6.59 -4.83 -11.40
N LYS A 35 -7.25 -5.13 -10.28
CA LYS A 35 -8.42 -4.37 -9.80
C LYS A 35 -8.00 -3.50 -8.60
N PRO A 36 -7.81 -2.18 -8.78
CA PRO A 36 -7.42 -1.29 -7.70
C PRO A 36 -8.55 -1.16 -6.67
N GLN A 37 -8.18 -1.16 -5.38
CA GLN A 37 -9.12 -0.80 -4.33
C GLN A 37 -9.43 0.70 -4.36
N ARG A 38 -10.69 1.08 -4.14
CA ARG A 38 -11.12 2.49 -4.14
C ARG A 38 -10.73 3.24 -2.88
N HIS A 39 -10.63 2.53 -1.75
CA HIS A 39 -10.35 3.12 -0.45
C HIS A 39 -9.05 2.56 0.10
N PHE A 40 -8.18 3.45 0.55
CA PHE A 40 -6.94 3.12 1.24
C PHE A 40 -6.76 4.05 2.44
N LEU A 41 -6.02 3.57 3.43
CA LEU A 41 -5.63 4.38 4.57
C LEU A 41 -4.47 5.29 4.15
N SER A 42 -4.66 6.59 4.30
CA SER A 42 -3.60 7.60 4.12
C SER A 42 -3.13 8.06 5.49
N LEU A 43 -1.83 8.03 5.73
CA LEU A 43 -1.20 8.45 6.98
C LEU A 43 -0.15 9.51 6.69
N LEU A 44 -0.34 10.71 7.22
CA LEU A 44 0.55 11.85 7.03
C LEU A 44 1.08 12.35 8.38
N THR A 45 2.39 12.47 8.53
CA THR A 45 3.00 13.03 9.74
C THR A 45 2.98 14.55 9.69
N THR A 46 2.61 15.21 10.79
CA THR A 46 2.51 16.67 10.88
C THR A 46 3.63 17.29 11.73
N GLY A 47 4.70 16.54 12.01
CA GLY A 47 5.78 16.96 12.92
C GLY A 47 5.47 16.67 14.40
N GLY A 48 6.47 16.83 15.28
CA GLY A 48 6.28 16.67 16.73
C GLY A 48 5.73 15.32 17.19
N ARG A 49 5.99 14.23 16.44
CA ARG A 49 5.38 12.89 16.64
C ARG A 49 3.84 12.90 16.61
N HIS A 50 3.25 13.73 15.77
CA HIS A 50 1.84 13.72 15.46
C HIS A 50 1.62 13.26 14.01
N ALA A 51 0.45 12.67 13.76
CA ALA A 51 0.03 12.30 12.42
C ALA A 51 -1.48 12.45 12.26
N VAL A 52 -1.90 12.52 11.01
CA VAL A 52 -3.29 12.50 10.56
C VAL A 52 -3.51 11.22 9.75
N ALA A 53 -4.60 10.52 10.04
CA ALA A 53 -5.08 9.37 9.29
C ALA A 53 -6.37 9.74 8.56
N SER A 54 -6.51 9.27 7.32
CA SER A 54 -7.74 9.38 6.55
C SER A 54 -8.05 8.07 5.83
N ARG A 55 -9.31 7.64 5.88
CA ARG A 55 -9.82 6.52 5.08
C ARG A 55 -11.29 6.77 4.72
N GLY A 56 -11.54 7.24 3.51
CA GLY A 56 -12.90 7.61 3.10
C GLY A 56 -13.41 8.78 3.93
N ALA A 57 -14.58 8.62 4.57
CA ALA A 57 -15.16 9.64 5.45
C ALA A 57 -14.57 9.66 6.87
N LEU A 58 -13.71 8.68 7.23
CA LEU A 58 -13.11 8.61 8.56
C LEU A 58 -11.78 9.36 8.60
N PHE A 59 -11.64 10.24 9.59
CA PHE A 59 -10.44 11.03 9.84
C PHE A 59 -10.10 11.01 11.31
N THR A 60 -8.82 10.82 11.63
CA THR A 60 -8.32 10.91 13.00
C THR A 60 -6.96 11.59 13.03
N HIS A 61 -6.60 12.21 14.14
CA HIS A 61 -5.33 12.91 14.29
C HIS A 61 -4.79 12.78 15.70
N GLY A 62 -3.47 12.95 15.86
CA GLY A 62 -2.83 13.03 17.16
C GLY A 62 -1.55 12.20 17.26
N LYS A 63 -1.01 12.16 18.48
CA LYS A 63 0.21 11.39 18.81
C LYS A 63 -0.01 9.87 18.71
N TRP A 64 -1.20 9.39 19.06
CA TRP A 64 -1.53 7.97 18.95
C TRP A 64 -1.58 7.50 17.49
N VAL A 65 -2.03 8.37 16.56
CA VAL A 65 -2.00 8.11 15.12
C VAL A 65 -0.56 7.98 14.61
N TRP A 66 0.36 8.77 15.15
CA TRP A 66 1.78 8.66 14.83
C TRP A 66 2.36 7.31 15.29
N LEU A 67 2.02 6.87 16.51
CA LEU A 67 2.44 5.55 17.01
C LEU A 67 1.88 4.44 16.12
N TRP A 68 0.63 4.55 15.70
CA TRP A 68 0.00 3.62 14.79
C TRP A 68 0.69 3.58 13.42
N LYS A 69 1.00 4.74 12.84
CA LYS A 69 1.79 4.84 11.59
C LYS A 69 3.16 4.17 11.77
N ASN A 70 3.88 4.49 12.83
CA ASN A 70 5.21 3.94 13.09
C ASN A 70 5.17 2.41 13.22
N TYR A 71 4.12 1.84 13.82
CA TYR A 71 3.91 0.39 13.85
C TYR A 71 3.67 -0.21 12.45
N ILE A 72 2.76 0.38 11.66
CA ILE A 72 2.46 -0.10 10.30
C ILE A 72 3.71 -0.04 9.41
N ASP A 73 4.44 1.06 9.43
CA ASP A 73 5.62 1.25 8.58
C ASP A 73 6.73 0.24 8.96
N ARG A 74 6.96 0.02 10.26
CA ARG A 74 7.93 -0.98 10.74
C ARG A 74 7.52 -2.40 10.40
N SER A 75 6.25 -2.74 10.58
CA SER A 75 5.69 -4.05 10.23
C SER A 75 5.81 -4.32 8.72
N PHE A 76 5.52 -3.30 7.90
CA PHE A 76 5.71 -3.37 6.46
C PHE A 76 7.17 -3.61 6.09
N MET A 77 8.11 -2.82 6.61
CA MET A 77 9.54 -3.02 6.34
C MET A 77 10.04 -4.39 6.80
N ALA A 78 9.55 -4.89 7.95
CA ALA A 78 9.89 -6.22 8.45
C ALA A 78 9.46 -7.34 7.48
N SER A 79 8.41 -7.13 6.67
CA SER A 79 7.98 -8.11 5.65
C SER A 79 8.92 -8.21 4.45
N PHE A 80 9.81 -7.23 4.24
CA PHE A 80 10.83 -7.24 3.18
C PHE A 80 12.23 -7.56 3.69
N ASN A 81 12.43 -7.65 5.01
CA ASN A 81 13.69 -8.15 5.53
C ASN A 81 13.80 -9.63 5.15
N LEU A 82 14.63 -9.89 4.15
CA LEU A 82 15.05 -11.22 3.74
C LEU A 82 15.56 -11.96 4.97
N LYS A 83 14.97 -13.12 5.24
CA LYS A 83 15.60 -14.15 6.06
C LYS A 83 16.53 -14.97 5.17
#